data_AF-A0A1Q3EYX6-F1
#
_entry.id   AF-A0A1Q3EYX6-F1
#
_cell.length_a   1.000
_cell.length_b   1.000
_cell.length_c   1.000
_cell.angle_alpha   90.00
_cell.angle_beta   90.00
_cell.angle_gamma   90.00
#
_symmetry.space_group_name_H-M   'P 1'
#
loop_
_entity.id
_entity.type
_entity.pdbx_description
1 polymer ?
#
loop_
_entity_poly.entity_id
_entity_poly.type
_entity_poly.pdbx_seq_one_letter_code
_entity_poly.pdbx_strand_id
1 'polypeptide(L)'
;MGKKRHFTNKQNPFAKRKRDQKEKGQTEPVRRDKPYEDIIRKNESFEAYYKHLNICKPEEWDEFMRKVRSNQPATFRITGLKNPAHKRLKIIKDQFFTEYRQAVAALPGASGKDVVSEPKCLAWHPNEFAWQLELSPKEIQSLEPLFTNHNFINLQEDISIVSTLVLSVEPHHKVLDMNAKTAHLIEALHAAGGDALPTGFVMANAIDNKRCSTLVNQAKRLASASGVVVNTDSVKFPSLVVENRAGELVPLKYDRILCDVPCSGDGTIRNNPEMWISWNAGHANGLHGLQYRTVKRAVELLEVGGKLVYSTSSLNPIENEAVLHHLLAETGDALEIVEASHLVPTLKHNPGMTYWEPATKDMKFYKSFDEVPDNYRTVIRPLMFPPAPEEAAKFNLDRCIRVLPHQQNTGGFFIALLEKKKKLPSEVDQPDTAAAEGEEKLAEAEPPQKKQKRYHRGFKEDPFVFFDGKEEIFESIKNFYQLNDTFNPVNLLTRCREGKKKNIYFSAEILRNIVSTNENKIKFINLGVKTFARCDNRNMVCDFRLAQEGLESVNGFIGAGRRARIVKEDLIKLLSNND
;
A
#
# COMPACT_ATOMS: atom_id res chain seq x y z
N MET A 1 61.69 -32.33 6.54
CA MET A 1 61.76 -30.92 6.96
C MET A 1 60.41 -30.24 6.70
N GLY A 2 59.55 -30.15 7.73
CA GLY A 2 58.21 -29.58 7.61
C GLY A 2 58.22 -28.07 7.88
N LYS A 3 57.74 -27.26 6.93
CA LYS A 3 57.53 -25.82 7.12
C LYS A 3 56.18 -25.58 7.82
N LYS A 4 56.24 -25.14 9.08
CA LYS A 4 55.09 -24.66 9.86
C LYS A 4 54.52 -23.39 9.22
N ARG A 5 53.23 -23.41 8.87
CA ARG A 5 52.46 -22.20 8.50
C ARG A 5 52.06 -21.46 9.79
N HIS A 6 52.48 -20.20 9.94
CA HIS A 6 51.96 -19.30 10.97
C HIS A 6 50.52 -18.90 10.62
N PHE A 7 49.56 -19.36 11.43
CA PHE A 7 48.20 -18.82 11.45
C PHE A 7 48.23 -17.49 12.23
N THR A 8 48.13 -16.37 11.53
CA THR A 8 47.81 -15.09 12.16
C THR A 8 46.30 -15.06 12.46
N ASN A 9 45.98 -15.01 13.76
CA ASN A 9 44.63 -14.99 14.28
C ASN A 9 43.98 -13.64 13.97
N LYS A 10 43.39 -13.46 12.77
CA LYS A 10 42.58 -12.29 12.43
C LYS A 10 41.25 -12.37 13.21
N GLN A 11 41.25 -11.84 14.43
CA GLN A 11 40.02 -11.63 15.19
C GLN A 11 39.07 -10.71 14.40
N ASN A 12 37.80 -11.12 14.32
CA ASN A 12 36.74 -10.40 13.64
C ASN A 12 36.55 -8.99 14.26
N PRO A 13 36.73 -7.90 13.50
CA PRO A 13 36.61 -6.52 14.01
C PRO A 13 35.25 -6.21 14.66
N PHE A 14 34.19 -6.90 14.21
CA PHE A 14 32.85 -6.77 14.79
C PHE A 14 32.76 -7.36 16.20
N ALA A 15 33.47 -8.46 16.46
CA ALA A 15 33.49 -9.08 17.79
C ALA A 15 34.28 -8.22 18.79
N LYS A 16 35.37 -7.59 18.33
CA LYS A 16 36.15 -6.64 19.14
C LYS A 16 35.34 -5.38 19.48
N ARG A 17 34.68 -4.78 18.49
CA ARG A 17 33.81 -3.60 18.69
C ARG A 17 32.64 -3.87 19.65
N LYS A 18 32.10 -5.10 19.66
CA LYS A 18 31.04 -5.53 20.58
C LYS A 18 31.55 -5.78 22.00
N ARG A 19 32.81 -6.20 22.17
CA ARG A 19 33.50 -6.27 23.46
C ARG A 19 33.84 -4.89 24.01
N ASP A 20 34.38 -4.02 23.16
CA ASP A 20 34.76 -2.65 23.53
C ASP A 20 33.54 -1.79 23.92
N GLN A 21 32.36 -2.04 23.34
CA GLN A 21 31.09 -1.42 23.78
C GLN A 21 30.61 -1.95 25.13
N LYS A 22 30.92 -3.20 25.47
CA LYS A 22 30.53 -3.85 26.73
C LYS A 22 31.43 -3.40 27.89
N GLU A 23 32.71 -3.13 27.63
CA GLU A 23 33.68 -2.63 28.63
C GLU A 23 33.57 -1.12 28.89
N LYS A 24 32.98 -0.34 27.97
CA LYS A 24 32.81 1.13 28.12
C LYS A 24 31.55 1.57 28.90
N GLY A 25 30.83 0.65 29.56
CA GLY A 25 29.70 1.01 30.42
C GLY A 25 28.59 1.82 29.71
N GLN A 26 28.47 1.72 28.39
CA GLN A 26 27.42 2.41 27.65
C GLN A 26 26.13 1.60 27.75
N THR A 27 25.30 2.01 28.71
CA THR A 27 23.86 1.76 28.82
C THR A 27 23.43 0.33 28.49
N GLU A 28 23.19 -0.45 29.54
CA GLU A 28 22.28 -1.58 29.45
C GLU A 28 21.02 -1.18 28.66
N PRO A 29 20.43 -2.08 27.85
CA PRO A 29 19.12 -1.81 27.28
C PRO A 29 18.20 -1.57 28.47
N VAL A 30 17.72 -0.33 28.63
CA VAL A 30 16.71 -0.01 29.63
C VAL A 30 15.55 -0.95 29.35
N ARG A 31 15.42 -2.02 30.15
CA ARG A 31 14.17 -2.74 30.27
C ARG A 31 13.16 -1.66 30.63
N ARG A 32 12.23 -1.38 29.72
CA ARG A 32 11.09 -0.50 29.96
C ARG A 32 10.16 -1.22 30.93
N ASP A 33 10.59 -1.34 32.18
CA ASP A 33 9.77 -1.79 33.32
C ASP A 33 9.08 -0.58 33.98
N LYS A 34 8.84 0.49 33.23
CA LYS A 34 7.90 1.54 33.64
C LYS A 34 6.54 1.22 33.03
N PRO A 35 5.46 1.18 33.82
CA PRO A 35 4.10 1.19 33.27
C PRO A 35 3.99 2.32 32.26
N TYR A 36 3.39 2.06 31.10
CA TYR A 36 3.10 3.11 30.12
C TYR A 36 2.25 4.16 30.85
N GLU A 37 2.79 5.36 31.08
CA GLU A 37 1.99 6.45 31.64
C GLU A 37 0.83 6.71 30.67
N ASP A 38 -0.39 6.70 31.17
CA ASP A 38 -1.57 6.90 30.33
C ASP A 38 -1.50 8.29 29.70
N ILE A 39 -1.33 8.33 28.37
CA ILE A 39 -1.22 9.59 27.62
C ILE A 39 -2.52 10.38 27.79
N ILE A 40 -2.39 11.62 28.26
CA ILE A 40 -3.52 12.54 28.41
C ILE A 40 -4.08 12.87 27.03
N ARG A 41 -5.32 12.46 26.78
CA ARG A 41 -6.03 12.67 25.50
C ARG A 41 -6.74 14.02 25.47
N LYS A 42 -5.97 15.08 25.63
CA LYS A 42 -6.44 16.47 25.61
C LYS A 42 -5.43 17.34 24.86
N ASN A 43 -5.92 18.19 23.97
CA ASN A 43 -5.13 19.22 23.32
C ASN A 43 -6.05 20.41 23.00
N GLU A 44 -5.82 21.54 23.66
CA GLU A 44 -6.69 22.72 23.55
C GLU A 44 -6.60 23.37 22.17
N SER A 45 -5.43 23.33 21.54
CA SER A 45 -5.25 23.81 20.17
C SER A 45 -6.01 22.95 19.16
N PHE A 46 -5.99 21.63 19.31
CA PHE A 46 -6.77 20.70 18.47
C PHE A 46 -8.26 21.01 18.54
N GLU A 47 -8.78 21.13 19.77
CA GLU A 47 -10.19 21.41 20.03
C GLU A 47 -10.59 22.77 19.47
N ALA A 48 -9.82 23.82 19.76
CA ALA A 48 -10.08 25.17 19.25
C ALA A 48 -10.02 25.22 17.71
N TYR A 49 -9.08 24.50 17.09
CA TYR A 49 -8.89 24.51 15.65
C TYR A 49 -10.07 23.89 14.92
N TYR A 50 -10.43 22.66 15.29
CA TYR A 50 -11.52 21.95 14.62
C TYR A 50 -12.90 22.52 14.94
N LYS A 51 -13.06 23.16 16.11
CA LYS A 51 -14.26 23.92 16.44
C LYS A 51 -14.36 25.20 15.62
N HIS A 52 -13.27 25.96 15.45
CA HIS A 52 -13.22 27.15 14.60
C HIS A 52 -13.57 26.83 13.15
N LEU A 53 -13.05 25.71 12.63
CA LEU A 53 -13.31 25.24 11.28
C LEU A 53 -14.72 24.66 11.07
N ASN A 54 -15.52 24.49 12.13
CA ASN A 54 -16.85 23.85 12.06
C ASN A 54 -16.81 22.48 11.36
N ILE A 55 -15.85 21.62 11.72
CA ILE A 55 -15.63 20.33 11.04
C ILE A 55 -16.85 19.40 11.10
N CYS A 56 -17.66 19.51 12.15
CA CYS A 56 -18.96 18.88 12.31
C CYS A 56 -19.95 19.90 12.85
N LYS A 57 -21.23 19.53 12.89
CA LYS A 57 -22.28 20.43 13.37
C LYS A 57 -22.06 20.72 14.87
N PRO A 58 -22.42 21.91 15.39
CA PRO A 58 -22.23 22.25 16.79
C PRO A 58 -22.86 21.24 17.77
N GLU A 59 -23.98 20.62 17.40
CA GLU A 59 -24.70 19.63 18.21
C GLU A 59 -23.98 18.27 18.26
N GLU A 60 -23.14 17.98 17.26
CA GLU A 60 -22.36 16.74 17.16
C GLU A 60 -20.99 16.85 17.83
N TRP A 61 -20.56 18.06 18.21
CA TRP A 61 -19.21 18.35 18.69
C TRP A 61 -18.82 17.52 19.92
N ASP A 62 -19.70 17.41 20.91
CA ASP A 62 -19.41 16.68 22.14
C ASP A 62 -19.23 15.18 21.88
N GLU A 63 -20.05 14.62 20.98
CA GLU A 63 -19.95 13.22 20.56
C GLU A 63 -18.71 12.97 19.69
N PHE A 64 -18.38 13.90 18.79
CA PHE A 64 -17.12 13.91 18.04
C PHE A 64 -15.92 13.84 18.99
N MET A 65 -15.81 14.78 19.93
CA MET A 65 -14.69 14.82 20.87
C MET A 65 -14.65 13.61 21.80
N ARG A 66 -15.80 13.11 22.26
CA ARG A 66 -15.88 11.88 23.06
C ARG A 66 -15.28 10.68 22.32
N LYS A 67 -15.58 10.53 21.02
CA LYS A 67 -15.08 9.44 20.18
C LYS A 67 -13.62 9.60 19.79
N VAL A 68 -13.20 10.82 19.48
CA VAL A 68 -11.79 11.15 19.18
C VAL A 68 -10.89 10.83 20.39
N ARG A 69 -11.39 11.03 21.62
CA ARG A 69 -10.69 10.69 22.86
C ARG A 69 -10.74 9.19 23.20
N SER A 70 -11.62 8.39 22.60
CA SER A 70 -11.71 6.95 22.90
C SER A 70 -10.82 6.10 21.99
N ASN A 71 -10.48 4.89 22.42
CA ASN A 71 -9.80 3.91 21.55
C ASN A 71 -10.66 3.63 20.30
N GLN A 72 -10.01 3.39 19.16
CA GLN A 72 -10.69 2.85 18.00
C GLN A 72 -10.94 1.35 18.21
N PRO A 73 -12.11 0.83 17.84
CA PRO A 73 -12.33 -0.61 17.78
C PRO A 73 -11.38 -1.26 16.76
N ALA A 74 -11.01 -2.51 17.03
CA ALA A 74 -10.23 -3.29 16.08
C ALA A 74 -11.10 -3.64 14.87
N THR A 75 -10.51 -3.70 13.70
CA THR A 75 -11.19 -4.23 12.51
C THR A 75 -10.35 -5.33 11.91
N PHE A 76 -11.00 -6.39 11.48
CA PHE A 76 -10.36 -7.44 10.70
C PHE A 76 -11.05 -7.63 9.36
N ARG A 77 -10.26 -8.12 8.40
CA ARG A 77 -10.74 -8.48 7.08
C ARG A 77 -10.39 -9.92 6.73
N ILE A 78 -11.31 -10.55 6.01
CA ILE A 78 -11.08 -11.82 5.35
C ILE A 78 -10.22 -11.56 4.12
N THR A 79 -9.01 -12.11 4.15
CA THR A 79 -8.03 -11.95 3.07
C THR A 79 -8.12 -13.11 2.09
N GLY A 80 -7.96 -12.83 0.80
CA GLY A 80 -7.84 -13.83 -0.24
C GLY A 80 -8.67 -13.54 -1.49
N LEU A 81 -8.32 -14.26 -2.56
CA LEU A 81 -9.07 -14.28 -3.81
C LEU A 81 -10.52 -14.77 -3.55
N LYS A 82 -11.49 -14.28 -4.35
CA LYS A 82 -12.94 -14.44 -4.06
C LYS A 82 -13.41 -15.88 -3.81
N ASN A 83 -12.83 -16.87 -4.50
CA ASN A 83 -13.25 -18.27 -4.42
C ASN A 83 -12.97 -18.88 -3.02
N PRO A 84 -11.74 -18.81 -2.48
CA PRO A 84 -11.49 -19.19 -1.08
C PRO A 84 -12.20 -18.31 -0.04
N ALA A 85 -12.41 -17.02 -0.32
CA ALA A 85 -12.91 -16.05 0.67
C ALA A 85 -14.32 -16.40 1.20
N HIS A 86 -15.25 -16.83 0.35
CA HIS A 86 -16.60 -17.21 0.79
C HIS A 86 -16.61 -18.45 1.69
N LYS A 87 -15.76 -19.44 1.41
CA LYS A 87 -15.60 -20.62 2.28
C LYS A 87 -15.00 -20.23 3.64
N ARG A 88 -14.05 -19.29 3.65
CA ARG A 88 -13.47 -18.73 4.88
C ARG A 88 -14.49 -17.95 5.70
N LEU A 89 -15.35 -17.16 5.04
CA LEU A 89 -16.46 -16.46 5.72
C LEU A 89 -17.37 -17.42 6.47
N LYS A 90 -17.70 -18.58 5.87
CA LYS A 90 -18.47 -19.61 6.56
C LYS A 90 -17.76 -20.12 7.81
N ILE A 91 -16.47 -20.45 7.72
CA ILE A 91 -15.66 -20.88 8.86
C ILE A 91 -15.65 -19.80 9.96
N ILE A 92 -15.56 -18.52 9.59
CA ILE A 92 -15.57 -17.42 10.55
C ILE A 92 -16.90 -17.36 11.31
N LYS A 93 -18.02 -17.41 10.59
CA LYS A 93 -19.36 -17.37 11.18
C LYS A 93 -19.63 -18.58 12.07
N ASP A 94 -19.21 -19.77 11.64
CA ASP A 94 -19.50 -21.03 12.32
C ASP A 94 -18.57 -21.29 13.53
N GLN A 95 -17.29 -20.95 13.43
CA GLN A 95 -16.25 -21.31 14.40
C GLN A 95 -15.66 -20.09 15.10
N PHE A 96 -15.07 -19.16 14.35
CA PHE A 96 -14.31 -18.04 14.92
C PHE A 96 -15.14 -17.17 15.86
N PHE A 97 -16.41 -16.86 15.52
CA PHE A 97 -17.26 -16.06 16.41
C PHE A 97 -17.55 -16.75 17.75
N THR A 98 -17.65 -18.08 17.75
CA THR A 98 -17.83 -18.85 18.98
C THR A 98 -16.55 -18.86 19.82
N GLU A 99 -15.40 -19.08 19.19
CA GLU A 99 -14.09 -19.01 19.85
C GLU A 99 -13.81 -17.60 20.41
N TYR A 100 -14.15 -16.55 19.64
CA TYR A 100 -14.05 -15.15 20.04
C TYR A 100 -14.88 -14.87 21.29
N ARG A 101 -16.16 -15.29 21.33
CA ARG A 101 -17.01 -15.12 22.51
C ARG A 101 -16.40 -15.73 23.75
N GLN A 102 -15.94 -16.98 23.65
CA GLN A 102 -15.33 -17.71 24.76
C GLN A 102 -14.04 -17.04 25.22
N ALA A 103 -13.20 -16.65 24.28
CA ALA A 103 -11.93 -15.98 24.54
C ALA A 103 -12.10 -14.62 25.23
N VAL A 104 -13.05 -13.80 24.76
CA VAL A 104 -13.33 -12.49 25.38
C VAL A 104 -13.94 -12.64 26.78
N ALA A 105 -14.86 -13.60 26.97
CA ALA A 105 -15.44 -13.90 28.28
C ALA A 105 -14.40 -14.38 29.30
N ALA A 106 -13.31 -14.99 28.84
CA ALA A 106 -12.22 -15.48 29.68
C ALA A 106 -11.19 -14.39 30.06
N LEU A 107 -11.29 -13.16 29.53
CA LEU A 107 -10.31 -12.11 29.83
C LEU A 107 -10.42 -11.59 31.27
N PRO A 108 -9.29 -11.25 31.93
CA PRO A 108 -9.31 -10.67 33.27
C PRO A 108 -10.13 -9.38 33.32
N GLY A 109 -11.12 -9.31 34.21
CA GLY A 109 -12.04 -8.16 34.33
C GLY A 109 -13.29 -8.24 33.45
N ALA A 110 -13.48 -9.32 32.68
CA ALA A 110 -14.72 -9.58 31.93
C ALA A 110 -15.92 -9.95 32.85
N SER A 111 -15.66 -10.29 34.12
CA SER A 111 -16.65 -10.70 35.13
C SER A 111 -17.65 -9.60 35.57
N GLY A 112 -17.72 -8.49 34.84
CA GLY A 112 -18.74 -7.42 34.98
C GLY A 112 -19.13 -6.75 33.66
N LYS A 113 -18.70 -7.29 32.50
CA LYS A 113 -19.25 -6.91 31.19
C LYS A 113 -20.40 -7.88 30.90
N ASP A 114 -21.62 -7.52 31.27
CA ASP A 114 -22.79 -8.40 31.19
C ASP A 114 -23.12 -8.92 29.77
N VAL A 115 -22.49 -8.37 28.72
CA VAL A 115 -22.64 -8.84 27.34
C VAL A 115 -21.29 -8.71 26.60
N VAL A 116 -20.76 -9.81 26.07
CA VAL A 116 -19.67 -9.76 25.09
C VAL A 116 -20.21 -9.13 23.81
N SER A 117 -19.64 -8.01 23.37
CA SER A 117 -20.05 -7.34 22.13
C SER A 117 -19.81 -8.28 20.94
N GLU A 118 -20.88 -8.59 20.20
CA GLU A 118 -20.78 -9.38 18.98
C GLU A 118 -19.96 -8.64 17.90
N PRO A 119 -19.17 -9.36 17.08
CA PRO A 119 -18.52 -8.80 15.91
C PRO A 119 -19.54 -8.11 15.00
N LYS A 120 -19.27 -6.86 14.63
CA LYS A 120 -20.18 -6.05 13.81
C LYS A 120 -19.71 -6.07 12.35
N CYS A 121 -20.56 -6.52 11.45
CA CYS A 121 -20.27 -6.46 10.01
C CYS A 121 -20.22 -5.01 9.53
N LEU A 122 -19.21 -4.66 8.76
CA LEU A 122 -19.12 -3.35 8.12
C LEU A 122 -19.94 -3.38 6.83
N ALA A 123 -21.21 -2.96 6.91
CA ALA A 123 -22.19 -3.08 5.82
C ALA A 123 -21.78 -2.38 4.51
N TRP A 124 -20.92 -1.36 4.59
CA TRP A 124 -20.41 -0.65 3.41
C TRP A 124 -19.31 -1.45 2.69
N HIS A 125 -18.73 -2.45 3.32
CA HIS A 125 -17.74 -3.32 2.71
C HIS A 125 -18.44 -4.47 1.98
N PRO A 126 -18.12 -4.73 0.70
CA PRO A 126 -18.75 -5.80 -0.07
C PRO A 126 -18.56 -7.19 0.55
N ASN A 127 -19.55 -8.07 0.31
CA ASN A 127 -19.53 -9.51 0.62
C ASN A 127 -19.31 -9.88 2.10
N GLU A 128 -19.55 -8.95 3.03
CA GLU A 128 -19.35 -9.17 4.47
C GLU A 128 -17.92 -9.61 4.82
N PHE A 129 -16.92 -9.14 4.06
CA PHE A 129 -15.52 -9.53 4.29
C PHE A 129 -14.79 -8.68 5.32
N ALA A 130 -15.45 -7.67 5.91
CA ALA A 130 -14.85 -6.82 6.94
C ALA A 130 -15.76 -6.70 8.16
N TRP A 131 -15.15 -6.81 9.34
CA TRP A 131 -15.83 -6.89 10.63
C TRP A 131 -15.09 -6.10 11.70
N GLN A 132 -15.86 -5.41 12.53
CA GLN A 132 -15.38 -4.61 13.64
C GLN A 132 -15.56 -5.37 14.97
N LEU A 133 -14.54 -5.30 15.82
CA LEU A 133 -14.48 -5.91 17.15
C LEU A 133 -14.28 -4.80 18.20
N GLU A 134 -15.10 -4.77 19.24
CA GLU A 134 -14.94 -3.82 20.34
C GLU A 134 -13.89 -4.32 21.35
N LEU A 135 -12.65 -4.40 20.88
CA LEU A 135 -11.49 -4.77 21.68
C LEU A 135 -10.58 -3.56 21.89
N SER A 136 -10.04 -3.43 23.10
CA SER A 136 -8.93 -2.53 23.40
C SER A 136 -7.59 -3.12 22.92
N PRO A 137 -6.55 -2.29 22.74
CA PRO A 137 -5.22 -2.77 22.35
C PRO A 137 -4.64 -3.89 23.25
N LYS A 138 -4.90 -3.81 24.56
CA LYS A 138 -4.46 -4.84 25.52
C LYS A 138 -5.19 -6.16 25.31
N GLU A 139 -6.50 -6.12 25.09
CA GLU A 139 -7.32 -7.31 24.83
C GLU A 139 -6.91 -7.96 23.50
N ILE A 140 -6.65 -7.19 22.44
CA ILE A 140 -6.13 -7.70 21.16
C ILE A 140 -4.82 -8.46 21.37
N GLN A 141 -3.89 -7.91 22.17
CA GLN A 141 -2.61 -8.55 22.45
C GLN A 141 -2.80 -9.89 23.20
N SER A 142 -3.69 -9.93 24.20
CA SER A 142 -4.02 -11.17 24.90
C SER A 142 -4.67 -12.22 24.00
N LEU A 143 -5.35 -11.78 22.93
CA LEU A 143 -6.05 -12.65 21.98
C LEU A 143 -5.26 -12.93 20.68
N GLU A 144 -3.99 -12.53 20.59
CA GLU A 144 -3.13 -12.78 19.43
C GLU A 144 -3.14 -14.25 18.94
N PRO A 145 -3.13 -15.29 19.83
CA PRO A 145 -3.18 -16.67 19.39
C PRO A 145 -4.46 -17.02 18.61
N LEU A 146 -5.60 -16.44 19.00
CA LEU A 146 -6.88 -16.66 18.31
C LEU A 146 -6.80 -16.17 16.87
N PHE A 147 -6.30 -14.96 16.65
CA PHE A 147 -6.15 -14.39 15.30
C PHE A 147 -5.12 -15.15 14.47
N THR A 148 -4.04 -15.61 15.09
CA THR A 148 -2.96 -16.36 14.42
C THR A 148 -3.42 -17.74 13.96
N ASN A 149 -4.28 -18.42 14.72
CA ASN A 149 -4.85 -19.71 14.32
C ASN A 149 -5.73 -19.59 13.06
N HIS A 150 -6.31 -18.42 12.82
CA HIS A 150 -7.10 -18.11 11.64
C HIS A 150 -6.29 -17.28 10.63
N ASN A 151 -5.31 -17.91 9.97
CA ASN A 151 -4.36 -17.29 9.02
C ASN A 151 -4.96 -16.45 7.86
N PHE A 152 -6.28 -16.47 7.67
CA PHE A 152 -6.99 -15.66 6.68
C PHE A 152 -7.61 -14.37 7.26
N ILE A 153 -7.49 -14.15 8.56
CA ILE A 153 -7.91 -12.93 9.26
C ILE A 153 -6.70 -11.99 9.34
N ASN A 154 -6.84 -10.76 8.83
CA ASN A 154 -5.85 -9.72 9.02
C ASN A 154 -6.47 -8.52 9.73
N LEU A 155 -5.90 -8.15 10.88
CA LEU A 155 -6.25 -6.93 11.61
C LEU A 155 -5.70 -5.71 10.86
N GLN A 156 -6.57 -4.77 10.50
CA GLN A 156 -6.23 -3.57 9.72
C GLN A 156 -7.15 -2.41 10.07
N GLU A 157 -6.70 -1.17 9.84
CA GLU A 157 -7.56 0.01 10.01
C GLU A 157 -8.69 0.00 8.99
N ASP A 158 -9.93 0.00 9.51
CA ASP A 158 -11.19 -0.12 8.76
C ASP A 158 -11.28 0.82 7.55
N ILE A 159 -11.08 2.10 7.79
CA ILE A 159 -11.57 3.11 6.87
C ILE A 159 -10.66 3.34 5.66
N SER A 160 -9.39 2.94 5.78
CA SER A 160 -8.41 3.07 4.69
C SER A 160 -8.73 2.20 3.46
N ILE A 161 -9.57 1.18 3.63
CA ILE A 161 -10.01 0.28 2.56
C ILE A 161 -10.95 0.99 1.58
N VAL A 162 -11.69 2.00 2.04
CA VAL A 162 -12.66 2.74 1.24
C VAL A 162 -12.00 3.34 -0.01
N SER A 163 -10.75 3.81 0.09
CA SER A 163 -9.99 4.31 -1.08
C SER A 163 -9.86 3.27 -2.19
N THR A 164 -9.68 2.00 -1.83
CA THR A 164 -9.57 0.91 -2.82
C THR A 164 -10.91 0.56 -3.44
N LEU A 165 -11.99 0.58 -2.65
CA LEU A 165 -13.35 0.33 -3.13
C LEU A 165 -13.78 1.41 -4.13
N VAL A 166 -13.58 2.67 -3.78
CA VAL A 166 -13.93 3.82 -4.62
C VAL A 166 -13.12 3.87 -5.92
N LEU A 167 -11.86 3.42 -5.90
CA LEU A 167 -11.03 3.37 -7.11
C LEU A 167 -11.59 2.41 -8.19
N SER A 168 -12.45 1.45 -7.82
CA SER A 168 -13.14 0.55 -8.76
C SER A 168 -12.17 -0.13 -9.75
N VAL A 169 -11.23 -0.89 -9.20
CA VAL A 169 -10.23 -1.64 -9.98
C VAL A 169 -10.89 -2.84 -10.68
N GLU A 170 -10.42 -3.13 -11.89
CA GLU A 170 -10.90 -4.22 -12.74
C GLU A 170 -9.70 -5.00 -13.28
N PRO A 171 -9.87 -6.28 -13.70
CA PRO A 171 -8.74 -7.15 -14.03
C PRO A 171 -7.83 -6.67 -15.16
N HIS A 172 -8.31 -5.81 -16.04
CA HIS A 172 -7.53 -5.29 -17.17
C HIS A 172 -6.80 -3.97 -16.86
N HIS A 173 -7.09 -3.35 -15.72
CA HIS A 173 -6.50 -2.06 -15.36
C HIS A 173 -5.00 -2.18 -15.02
N LYS A 174 -4.23 -1.23 -15.52
CA LYS A 174 -2.88 -0.90 -15.07
C LYS A 174 -3.00 0.00 -13.85
N VAL A 175 -2.66 -0.52 -12.68
CA VAL A 175 -2.86 0.17 -11.40
C VAL A 175 -1.53 0.61 -10.81
N LEU A 176 -1.41 1.88 -10.42
CA LEU A 176 -0.28 2.40 -9.66
C LEU A 176 -0.73 2.77 -8.24
N ASP A 177 -0.01 2.29 -7.24
CA ASP A 177 -0.16 2.69 -5.85
C ASP A 177 1.06 3.53 -5.45
N MET A 178 0.90 4.84 -5.43
CA MET A 178 2.00 5.79 -5.26
C MET A 178 2.71 5.63 -3.93
N ASN A 179 1.99 5.24 -2.88
CA ASN A 179 2.52 5.07 -1.52
C ASN A 179 1.99 3.77 -0.88
N ALA A 180 1.93 2.71 -1.67
CA ALA A 180 1.68 1.31 -1.33
C ALA A 180 0.92 1.00 -0.02
N LYS A 181 -0.38 0.73 -0.16
CA LYS A 181 -1.19 -0.16 0.72
C LYS A 181 -1.53 -1.51 0.04
N THR A 182 -1.23 -1.64 -1.27
CA THR A 182 -1.00 -2.82 -2.15
C THR A 182 -1.90 -4.05 -2.06
N ALA A 183 -2.12 -4.65 -0.89
CA ALA A 183 -2.79 -5.94 -0.79
C ALA A 183 -4.21 -5.90 -1.38
N HIS A 184 -4.97 -4.85 -1.05
CA HIS A 184 -6.36 -4.69 -1.51
C HIS A 184 -6.47 -4.47 -3.02
N LEU A 185 -5.53 -3.74 -3.61
CA LEU A 185 -5.52 -3.48 -5.05
C LEU A 185 -5.25 -4.77 -5.82
N ILE A 186 -4.37 -5.62 -5.32
CA ILE A 186 -4.10 -6.94 -5.91
C ILE A 186 -5.34 -7.83 -5.82
N GLU A 187 -6.01 -7.87 -4.66
CA GLU A 187 -7.25 -8.63 -4.51
C GLU A 187 -8.37 -8.12 -5.44
N ALA A 188 -8.50 -6.79 -5.57
CA ALA A 188 -9.46 -6.16 -6.47
C ALA A 188 -9.15 -6.43 -7.95
N LEU A 189 -7.87 -6.46 -8.34
CA LEU A 189 -7.46 -6.84 -9.71
C LEU A 189 -7.92 -8.26 -10.05
N HIS A 190 -7.98 -9.16 -9.07
CA HIS A 190 -8.43 -10.55 -9.25
C HIS A 190 -9.95 -10.72 -9.05
N ALA A 191 -10.73 -9.64 -9.00
CA ALA A 191 -12.15 -9.69 -8.65
C ALA A 191 -13.05 -10.41 -9.67
N ALA A 192 -12.66 -10.57 -10.94
CA ALA A 192 -13.49 -11.30 -11.91
C ALA A 192 -13.59 -12.80 -11.63
N GLY A 193 -12.66 -13.36 -10.83
CA GLY A 193 -12.61 -14.79 -10.53
C GLY A 193 -12.16 -15.64 -11.73
N GLY A 194 -11.89 -16.92 -11.44
CA GLY A 194 -11.40 -17.89 -12.43
C GLY A 194 -9.89 -18.18 -12.29
N ASP A 195 -9.43 -19.16 -13.07
CA ASP A 195 -8.02 -19.60 -13.09
C ASP A 195 -7.15 -18.75 -14.03
N ALA A 196 -7.75 -17.82 -14.77
CA ALA A 196 -7.05 -16.94 -15.70
C ALA A 196 -6.39 -15.78 -14.97
N LEU A 197 -5.15 -15.46 -15.36
CA LEU A 197 -4.43 -14.31 -14.84
C LEU A 197 -5.09 -13.02 -15.33
N PRO A 198 -5.17 -11.96 -14.50
CA PRO A 198 -5.57 -10.64 -14.96
C PRO A 198 -4.64 -10.14 -16.07
N THR A 199 -5.22 -9.45 -17.05
CA THR A 199 -4.47 -8.84 -18.16
C THR A 199 -3.76 -7.55 -17.73
N GLY A 200 -4.24 -6.91 -16.66
CA GLY A 200 -3.63 -5.77 -16.00
C GLY A 200 -2.62 -6.14 -14.92
N PHE A 201 -2.17 -5.13 -14.16
CA PHE A 201 -1.19 -5.32 -13.09
C PHE A 201 -1.34 -4.27 -11.98
N VAL A 202 -0.76 -4.54 -10.81
CA VAL A 202 -0.58 -3.56 -9.72
C VAL A 202 0.89 -3.28 -9.51
N MET A 203 1.29 -2.01 -9.63
CA MET A 203 2.60 -1.50 -9.26
C MET A 203 2.53 -0.77 -7.93
N ALA A 204 3.22 -1.32 -6.94
CA ALA A 204 3.26 -0.81 -5.58
C ALA A 204 4.56 -0.06 -5.32
N ASN A 205 4.48 1.25 -5.07
CA ASN A 205 5.63 2.07 -4.75
C ASN A 205 5.73 2.36 -3.25
N ALA A 206 6.93 2.20 -2.69
CA ALA A 206 7.25 2.72 -1.36
C ALA A 206 8.65 3.30 -1.34
N ILE A 207 8.81 4.47 -0.71
CA ILE A 207 10.13 5.11 -0.58
C ILE A 207 11.04 4.41 0.44
N ASP A 208 10.46 3.82 1.49
CA ASP A 208 11.20 3.13 2.55
C ASP A 208 11.45 1.65 2.22
N ASN A 209 12.71 1.21 2.35
CA ASN A 209 13.11 -0.16 2.03
C ASN A 209 12.52 -1.19 3.01
N LYS A 210 12.31 -0.84 4.28
CA LYS A 210 11.68 -1.76 5.24
C LYS A 210 10.22 -1.96 4.87
N ARG A 211 9.51 -0.89 4.53
CA ARG A 211 8.14 -0.93 4.00
C ARG A 211 8.06 -1.76 2.72
N CYS A 212 9.00 -1.60 1.79
CA CYS A 212 9.10 -2.48 0.61
C CYS A 212 9.16 -3.96 1.01
N SER A 213 9.96 -4.31 2.03
CA SER A 213 10.08 -5.70 2.49
C SER A 213 8.75 -6.24 3.06
N THR A 214 8.01 -5.41 3.82
CA THR A 214 6.66 -5.75 4.29
C THR A 214 5.69 -5.95 3.12
N LEU A 215 5.73 -5.07 2.13
CA LEU A 215 4.89 -5.18 0.92
C LEU A 215 5.19 -6.44 0.12
N VAL A 216 6.47 -6.81 -0.02
CA VAL A 216 6.87 -8.07 -0.66
C VAL A 216 6.28 -9.26 0.09
N ASN A 217 6.32 -9.27 1.42
CA ASN A 217 5.73 -10.35 2.21
C ASN A 217 4.20 -10.40 2.06
N GLN A 218 3.53 -9.25 1.99
CA GLN A 218 2.09 -9.18 1.73
C GLN A 218 1.74 -9.68 0.33
N ALA A 219 2.47 -9.25 -0.70
CA ALA A 219 2.27 -9.69 -2.08
C ALA A 219 2.49 -11.21 -2.24
N LYS A 220 3.51 -11.76 -1.56
CA LYS A 220 3.76 -13.22 -1.52
C LYS A 220 2.58 -14.01 -0.96
N ARG A 221 1.90 -13.49 0.08
CA ARG A 221 0.72 -14.14 0.67
C ARG A 221 -0.46 -14.19 -0.30
N LEU A 222 -0.57 -13.22 -1.21
CA LEU A 222 -1.61 -13.16 -2.22
C LEU A 222 -1.30 -14.02 -3.45
N ALA A 223 -0.05 -14.52 -3.60
CA ALA A 223 0.33 -15.44 -4.66
C ALA A 223 -0.02 -14.95 -6.07
N SER A 224 0.06 -13.62 -6.29
CA SER A 224 -0.34 -12.97 -7.54
C SER A 224 0.85 -12.69 -8.46
N ALA A 225 0.83 -13.25 -9.67
CA ALA A 225 1.83 -13.00 -10.71
C ALA A 225 1.72 -11.59 -11.35
N SER A 226 0.65 -10.85 -11.06
CA SER A 226 0.34 -9.52 -11.62
C SER A 226 0.71 -8.36 -10.68
N GLY A 227 1.48 -8.61 -9.62
CA GLY A 227 1.97 -7.60 -8.69
C GLY A 227 3.46 -7.31 -8.85
N VAL A 228 3.85 -6.04 -8.80
CA VAL A 228 5.26 -5.60 -8.79
C VAL A 228 5.48 -4.56 -7.69
N VAL A 229 6.60 -4.65 -6.97
CA VAL A 229 6.99 -3.69 -5.94
C VAL A 229 8.19 -2.89 -6.42
N VAL A 230 8.11 -1.57 -6.35
CA VAL A 230 9.15 -0.62 -6.73
C VAL A 230 9.51 0.28 -5.54
N ASN A 231 10.73 0.81 -5.56
CA ASN A 231 11.24 1.69 -4.51
C ASN A 231 11.71 3.01 -5.09
N THR A 232 10.86 4.05 -5.03
CA THR A 232 11.15 5.37 -5.60
C THR A 232 10.41 6.47 -4.83
N ASP A 233 10.94 7.69 -4.90
CA ASP A 233 10.27 8.90 -4.42
C ASP A 233 9.06 9.21 -5.31
N SER A 234 7.87 9.19 -4.72
CA SER A 234 6.59 9.38 -5.42
C SER A 234 6.49 10.73 -6.13
N VAL A 235 7.13 11.78 -5.60
CA VAL A 235 7.16 13.10 -6.27
C VAL A 235 7.96 13.06 -7.58
N LYS A 236 8.92 12.14 -7.67
CA LYS A 236 9.83 11.98 -8.82
C LYS A 236 9.62 10.66 -9.53
N PHE A 237 8.43 10.07 -9.42
CA PHE A 237 8.14 8.78 -10.02
C PHE A 237 8.37 8.87 -11.54
N PRO A 238 9.25 8.07 -12.15
CA PRO A 238 9.65 8.28 -13.55
C PRO A 238 8.52 7.94 -14.53
N SER A 239 8.53 8.57 -15.71
CA SER A 239 7.69 8.16 -16.83
C SER A 239 8.26 6.88 -17.41
N LEU A 240 7.66 5.75 -17.06
CA LEU A 240 8.06 4.44 -17.58
C LEU A 240 7.62 4.29 -19.04
N VAL A 241 8.22 3.35 -19.76
CA VAL A 241 7.84 3.00 -21.13
C VAL A 241 7.36 1.57 -21.22
N VAL A 242 6.56 1.25 -22.23
CA VAL A 242 6.11 -0.11 -22.51
C VAL A 242 6.03 -0.31 -24.01
N GLU A 243 6.29 -1.53 -24.46
CA GLU A 243 6.14 -1.90 -25.87
C GLU A 243 4.65 -2.06 -26.20
N ASN A 244 4.18 -1.36 -27.24
CA ASN A 244 2.81 -1.47 -27.73
C ASN A 244 2.65 -2.71 -28.65
N ARG A 245 1.43 -2.96 -29.16
CA ARG A 245 1.17 -4.10 -30.06
C ARG A 245 1.92 -4.04 -31.40
N ALA A 246 2.40 -2.84 -31.79
CA ALA A 246 3.18 -2.62 -32.99
C ALA A 246 4.70 -2.76 -32.76
N GLY A 247 5.13 -3.05 -31.52
CA GLY A 247 6.54 -3.16 -31.16
C GLY A 247 7.23 -1.83 -30.83
N GLU A 248 6.47 -0.74 -30.71
CA GLU A 248 7.01 0.59 -30.44
C GLU A 248 7.02 0.87 -28.95
N LEU A 249 8.08 1.53 -28.46
CA LEU A 249 8.16 1.99 -27.08
C LEU A 249 7.33 3.26 -26.90
N VAL A 250 6.27 3.17 -26.09
CA VAL A 250 5.39 4.28 -25.76
C VAL A 250 5.40 4.56 -24.25
N PRO A 251 5.08 5.79 -23.81
CA PRO A 251 4.92 6.08 -22.39
C PRO A 251 3.86 5.19 -21.74
N LEU A 252 4.21 4.58 -20.61
CA LEU A 252 3.28 3.82 -19.77
C LEU A 252 2.43 4.79 -18.96
N LYS A 253 1.13 4.83 -19.27
CA LYS A 253 0.10 5.47 -18.46
C LYS A 253 -0.71 4.42 -17.71
N TYR A 254 -1.37 4.85 -16.63
CA TYR A 254 -2.14 3.99 -15.74
C TYR A 254 -3.64 4.30 -15.83
N ASP A 255 -4.47 3.26 -15.77
CA ASP A 255 -5.93 3.40 -15.79
C ASP A 255 -6.48 3.77 -14.41
N ARG A 256 -5.77 3.36 -13.35
CA ARG A 256 -6.13 3.58 -11.94
C ARG A 256 -4.91 3.96 -11.13
N ILE A 257 -5.00 5.04 -10.36
CA ILE A 257 -3.94 5.44 -9.44
C ILE A 257 -4.49 5.66 -8.03
N LEU A 258 -3.84 5.07 -7.03
CA LEU A 258 -4.09 5.36 -5.62
C LEU A 258 -2.99 6.29 -5.08
N CYS A 259 -3.40 7.44 -4.59
CA CYS A 259 -2.58 8.46 -3.93
C CYS A 259 -2.97 8.59 -2.46
N ASP A 260 -2.58 7.60 -1.66
CA ASP A 260 -2.64 7.68 -0.20
C ASP A 260 -1.41 8.45 0.31
N VAL A 261 -1.52 9.77 0.41
CA VAL A 261 -0.34 10.63 0.61
C VAL A 261 0.09 10.70 2.09
N PRO A 262 1.41 10.84 2.39
CA PRO A 262 1.87 11.14 3.73
C PRO A 262 1.18 12.39 4.25
N CYS A 263 0.64 12.32 5.46
CA CYS A 263 -0.12 13.38 6.09
C CYS A 263 0.23 13.50 7.58
N SER A 264 -0.31 14.52 8.24
CA SER A 264 -0.13 14.74 9.68
C SER A 264 -0.68 13.57 10.52
N GLY A 265 -1.63 12.82 9.95
CA GLY A 265 -2.21 11.62 10.56
C GLY A 265 -3.21 11.91 11.67
N ASP A 266 -3.70 13.16 11.82
CA ASP A 266 -4.57 13.51 12.94
C ASP A 266 -5.97 12.85 12.91
N GLY A 267 -6.36 12.24 11.79
CA GLY A 267 -7.48 11.31 11.72
C GLY A 267 -7.24 9.97 12.44
N THR A 268 -5.98 9.60 12.70
CA THR A 268 -5.61 8.37 13.40
C THR A 268 -5.28 8.58 14.88
N ILE A 269 -5.64 9.73 15.46
CA ILE A 269 -5.33 10.11 16.86
C ILE A 269 -5.86 9.12 17.91
N ARG A 270 -6.87 8.33 17.55
CA ARG A 270 -7.42 7.23 18.36
C ARG A 270 -6.48 6.03 18.48
N ASN A 271 -5.67 5.78 17.44
CA ASN A 271 -4.69 4.68 17.35
C ASN A 271 -3.27 5.12 17.71
N ASN A 272 -2.98 6.42 17.56
CA ASN A 272 -1.68 7.02 17.85
C ASN A 272 -1.83 8.10 18.93
N PRO A 273 -1.99 7.74 20.22
CA PRO A 273 -2.28 8.70 21.28
C PRO A 273 -1.17 9.74 21.49
N GLU A 274 0.09 9.44 21.14
CA GLU A 274 1.21 10.39 21.22
C GLU A 274 0.97 11.67 20.41
N MET A 275 0.08 11.64 19.41
CA MET A 275 -0.29 12.82 18.64
C MET A 275 -1.02 13.87 19.48
N TRP A 276 -1.73 13.50 20.56
CA TRP A 276 -2.34 14.49 21.45
C TRP A 276 -1.33 15.49 22.01
N ILE A 277 -0.10 15.04 22.28
CA ILE A 277 0.95 15.86 22.88
C ILE A 277 1.61 16.77 21.82
N SER A 278 1.77 16.26 20.61
CA SER A 278 2.56 16.91 19.56
C SER A 278 1.75 17.68 18.52
N TRP A 279 0.42 17.51 18.50
CA TRP A 279 -0.45 18.11 17.49
C TRP A 279 -0.39 19.65 17.53
N ASN A 280 -0.29 20.26 16.35
CA ASN A 280 -0.50 21.69 16.10
C ASN A 280 -0.89 21.93 14.62
N ALA A 281 -1.56 23.05 14.34
CA ALA A 281 -2.05 23.37 13.00
C ALA A 281 -0.93 23.55 11.95
N GLY A 282 0.29 23.88 12.36
CA GLY A 282 1.42 24.10 11.46
C GLY A 282 1.93 22.84 10.74
N HIS A 283 1.65 21.64 11.27
CA HIS A 283 2.08 20.38 10.65
C HIS A 283 1.49 20.18 9.25
N ALA A 284 0.20 20.49 9.07
CA ALA A 284 -0.50 20.38 7.80
C ALA A 284 0.13 21.29 6.72
N ASN A 285 0.46 22.53 7.08
CA ASN A 285 1.07 23.48 6.14
C ASN A 285 2.42 22.98 5.60
N GLY A 286 3.22 22.32 6.44
CA GLY A 286 4.51 21.77 6.03
C GLY A 286 4.41 20.59 5.06
N LEU A 287 3.28 19.89 5.04
CA LEU A 287 3.05 18.70 4.20
C LEU A 287 2.29 19.01 2.90
N HIS A 288 1.50 20.08 2.87
CA HIS A 288 0.70 20.49 1.72
C HIS A 288 1.49 20.44 0.40
N GLY A 289 2.67 21.06 0.35
CA GLY A 289 3.49 21.08 -0.86
C GLY A 289 3.99 19.69 -1.30
N LEU A 290 4.24 18.77 -0.37
CA LEU A 290 4.61 17.38 -0.69
C LEU A 290 3.41 16.63 -1.26
N GLN A 291 2.23 16.78 -0.64
CA GLN A 291 0.98 16.13 -1.04
C GLN A 291 0.55 16.58 -2.43
N TYR A 292 0.51 17.89 -2.67
CA TYR A 292 0.22 18.48 -3.98
C TYR A 292 1.18 17.98 -5.07
N ARG A 293 2.50 18.00 -4.83
CA ARG A 293 3.47 17.50 -5.83
C ARG A 293 3.31 16.00 -6.11
N THR A 294 2.94 15.22 -5.11
CA THR A 294 2.70 13.78 -5.26
C THR A 294 1.47 13.51 -6.13
N VAL A 295 0.34 14.17 -5.85
CA VAL A 295 -0.88 13.98 -6.64
C VAL A 295 -0.76 14.58 -8.03
N LYS A 296 -0.07 15.72 -8.19
CA LYS A 296 0.24 16.28 -9.51
C LYS A 296 1.01 15.28 -10.37
N ARG A 297 2.07 14.69 -9.81
CA ARG A 297 2.86 13.68 -10.53
C ARG A 297 2.01 12.45 -10.90
N ALA A 298 1.10 12.05 -10.03
CA ALA A 298 0.19 10.96 -10.31
C ALA A 298 -0.78 11.28 -11.47
N VAL A 299 -1.36 12.48 -11.53
CA VAL A 299 -2.24 12.89 -12.64
C VAL A 299 -1.48 12.95 -13.97
N GLU A 300 -0.20 13.32 -13.97
CA GLU A 300 0.67 13.25 -15.16
C GLU A 300 0.89 11.80 -15.63
N LEU A 301 0.83 10.81 -14.74
CA LEU A 301 0.97 9.39 -15.07
C LEU A 301 -0.38 8.73 -15.42
N LEU A 302 -1.49 9.43 -15.18
CA LEU A 302 -2.84 8.93 -15.42
C LEU A 302 -3.22 9.05 -16.90
N GLU A 303 -3.84 7.97 -17.41
CA GLU A 303 -4.44 7.93 -18.74
C GLU A 303 -5.66 8.87 -18.83
N VAL A 304 -5.96 9.38 -20.02
CA VAL A 304 -7.23 10.11 -20.24
C VAL A 304 -8.40 9.12 -20.15
N GLY A 305 -9.40 9.43 -19.34
CA GLY A 305 -10.46 8.52 -18.91
C GLY A 305 -10.08 7.67 -17.68
N GLY A 306 -8.83 7.75 -17.22
CA GLY A 306 -8.36 7.10 -16.01
C GLY A 306 -8.91 7.76 -14.75
N LYS A 307 -8.93 6.98 -13.66
CA LYS A 307 -9.38 7.44 -12.33
C LYS A 307 -8.25 7.44 -11.31
N LEU A 308 -8.21 8.46 -10.47
CA LEU A 308 -7.27 8.59 -9.37
C LEU A 308 -8.02 8.79 -8.07
N VAL A 309 -7.64 8.06 -7.03
CA VAL A 309 -8.11 8.33 -5.66
C VAL A 309 -7.04 9.08 -4.91
N TYR A 310 -7.36 10.28 -4.46
CA TYR A 310 -6.58 11.00 -3.45
C TYR A 310 -7.15 10.67 -2.07
N SER A 311 -6.30 10.26 -1.13
CA SER A 311 -6.75 10.03 0.25
C SER A 311 -5.70 10.41 1.30
N THR A 312 -6.20 10.80 2.47
CA THR A 312 -5.38 11.07 3.66
C THR A 312 -6.06 10.49 4.90
N SER A 313 -5.25 10.16 5.91
CA SER A 313 -5.73 9.92 7.28
C SER A 313 -5.67 11.22 8.11
N SER A 314 -6.00 12.37 7.50
CA SER A 314 -6.03 13.69 8.13
C SER A 314 -7.43 14.28 8.06
N LEU A 315 -7.83 14.98 9.11
CA LEU A 315 -9.07 15.77 9.15
C LEU A 315 -8.84 17.19 8.58
N ASN A 316 -7.59 17.62 8.46
CA ASN A 316 -7.23 19.00 8.17
C ASN A 316 -7.52 19.39 6.70
N PRO A 317 -8.32 20.45 6.43
CA PRO A 317 -8.62 20.87 5.07
C PRO A 317 -7.40 21.31 4.26
N ILE A 318 -6.32 21.75 4.93
CA ILE A 318 -5.06 22.13 4.26
C ILE A 318 -4.39 20.93 3.58
N GLU A 319 -4.57 19.74 4.12
CA GLU A 319 -4.06 18.48 3.54
C GLU A 319 -5.07 17.83 2.60
N ASN A 320 -6.29 18.33 2.54
CA ASN A 320 -7.42 17.72 1.85
C ASN A 320 -7.88 18.63 0.70
N GLU A 321 -8.92 19.43 0.92
CA GLU A 321 -9.52 20.27 -0.12
C GLU A 321 -8.57 21.33 -0.64
N ALA A 322 -7.67 21.87 0.18
CA ALA A 322 -6.69 22.83 -0.31
C ALA A 322 -5.74 22.20 -1.33
N VAL A 323 -5.33 20.95 -1.13
CA VAL A 323 -4.47 20.23 -2.10
C VAL A 323 -5.23 20.00 -3.41
N LEU A 324 -6.50 19.60 -3.32
CA LEU A 324 -7.34 19.37 -4.49
C LEU A 324 -7.68 20.66 -5.22
N HIS A 325 -8.00 21.74 -4.50
CA HIS A 325 -8.24 23.06 -5.05
C HIS A 325 -7.01 23.55 -5.83
N HIS A 326 -5.81 23.47 -5.23
CA HIS A 326 -4.56 23.80 -5.92
C HIS A 326 -4.39 22.98 -7.20
N LEU A 327 -4.55 21.66 -7.12
CA LEU A 327 -4.43 20.78 -8.29
C LEU A 327 -5.42 21.13 -9.41
N LEU A 328 -6.69 21.35 -9.08
CA LEU A 328 -7.75 21.64 -10.06
C LEU A 328 -7.59 23.04 -10.68
N ALA A 329 -7.16 24.03 -9.89
CA ALA A 329 -6.90 25.38 -10.37
C ALA A 329 -5.81 25.39 -11.47
N GLU A 330 -4.78 24.54 -11.34
CA GLU A 330 -3.72 24.43 -12.35
C GLU A 330 -4.08 23.57 -13.57
N THR A 331 -4.99 22.61 -13.41
CA THR A 331 -5.30 21.64 -14.46
C THR A 331 -6.47 22.05 -15.36
N GLY A 332 -7.17 23.13 -15.02
CA GLY A 332 -8.34 23.61 -15.75
C GLY A 332 -9.41 22.52 -15.81
N ASP A 333 -10.07 22.33 -16.96
CA ASP A 333 -11.10 21.27 -17.10
C ASP A 333 -10.51 19.91 -17.48
N ALA A 334 -9.19 19.71 -17.34
CA ALA A 334 -8.56 18.42 -17.62
C ALA A 334 -8.83 17.37 -16.55
N LEU A 335 -9.15 17.81 -15.33
CA LEU A 335 -9.38 16.97 -14.17
C LEU A 335 -10.65 17.42 -13.46
N GLU A 336 -11.48 16.47 -13.02
CA GLU A 336 -12.67 16.77 -12.23
C GLU A 336 -12.80 15.81 -11.04
N ILE A 337 -13.45 16.28 -9.97
CA ILE A 337 -13.89 15.41 -8.87
C ILE A 337 -15.22 14.76 -9.28
N VAL A 338 -15.26 13.44 -9.24
CA VAL A 338 -16.45 12.64 -9.57
C VAL A 338 -17.10 12.10 -8.29
N GLU A 339 -18.42 11.99 -8.33
CA GLU A 339 -19.19 11.47 -7.20
C GLU A 339 -18.87 10.00 -6.93
N ALA A 340 -18.62 9.65 -5.66
CA ALA A 340 -18.14 8.33 -5.26
C ALA A 340 -18.93 7.68 -4.12
N SER A 341 -19.82 8.41 -3.45
CA SER A 341 -20.59 7.90 -2.30
C SER A 341 -21.41 6.65 -2.63
N HIS A 342 -21.94 6.57 -3.86
CA HIS A 342 -22.70 5.42 -4.36
C HIS A 342 -21.90 4.11 -4.41
N LEU A 343 -20.56 4.17 -4.44
CA LEU A 343 -19.68 3.00 -4.38
C LEU A 343 -19.54 2.43 -2.96
N VAL A 344 -19.99 3.19 -1.95
CA VAL A 344 -20.00 2.83 -0.54
C VAL A 344 -21.32 3.25 0.13
N PRO A 345 -22.46 2.69 -0.31
CA PRO A 345 -23.80 3.26 -0.09
C PRO A 345 -24.27 3.34 1.37
N THR A 346 -23.63 2.63 2.31
CA THR A 346 -23.97 2.69 3.74
C THR A 346 -22.88 3.34 4.60
N LEU A 347 -21.83 3.86 3.96
CA LEU A 347 -20.78 4.58 4.67
C LEU A 347 -21.33 5.94 5.07
N LYS A 348 -21.35 6.24 6.37
CA LYS A 348 -21.67 7.58 6.87
C LYS A 348 -20.45 8.49 6.68
N HIS A 349 -20.66 9.61 6.01
CA HIS A 349 -19.64 10.63 5.75
C HIS A 349 -20.28 12.02 5.63
N ASN A 350 -19.46 13.04 5.75
CA ASN A 350 -19.78 14.41 5.36
C ASN A 350 -19.25 14.68 3.93
N PRO A 351 -19.81 15.67 3.22
CA PRO A 351 -19.20 16.21 2.01
C PRO A 351 -17.87 16.91 2.33
N GLY A 352 -17.08 17.22 1.29
CA GLY A 352 -15.91 18.09 1.43
C GLY A 352 -16.26 19.50 1.89
N MET A 353 -15.30 20.17 2.53
CA MET A 353 -15.44 21.54 2.99
C MET A 353 -15.30 22.53 1.83
N THR A 354 -16.16 23.53 1.77
CA THR A 354 -16.10 24.59 0.75
C THR A 354 -15.38 25.85 1.24
N TYR A 355 -15.14 25.98 2.55
CA TYR A 355 -14.45 27.10 3.15
C TYR A 355 -13.57 26.62 4.32
N TRP A 356 -12.38 27.21 4.47
CA TRP A 356 -11.46 26.97 5.57
C TRP A 356 -10.48 28.14 5.69
N GLU A 357 -9.77 28.23 6.82
CA GLU A 357 -8.77 29.27 7.07
C GLU A 357 -7.43 28.61 7.45
N PRO A 358 -6.34 28.84 6.68
CA PRO A 358 -5.01 28.42 7.10
C PRO A 358 -4.61 29.04 8.43
N ALA A 359 -3.99 28.26 9.30
CA ALA A 359 -3.51 28.73 10.60
C ALA A 359 -2.03 28.41 10.81
N THR A 360 -1.34 29.26 11.58
CA THR A 360 0.02 28.96 12.05
C THR A 360 0.01 28.00 13.24
N LYS A 361 1.19 27.53 13.64
CA LYS A 361 1.38 26.73 14.86
C LYS A 361 0.80 27.41 16.10
N ASP A 362 0.83 28.75 16.15
CA ASP A 362 0.36 29.56 17.26
C ASP A 362 -1.15 29.88 17.19
N MET A 363 -1.92 29.13 16.37
CA MET A 363 -3.37 29.26 16.24
C MET A 363 -3.85 30.62 15.71
N LYS A 364 -3.00 31.31 14.94
CA LYS A 364 -3.40 32.52 14.21
C LYS A 364 -3.92 32.14 12.82
N PHE A 365 -5.21 32.40 12.60
CA PHE A 365 -5.91 32.16 11.34
C PHE A 365 -5.78 33.36 10.40
N TYR A 366 -5.81 33.07 9.10
CA TYR A 366 -5.79 34.08 8.04
C TYR A 366 -6.94 33.83 7.07
N LYS A 367 -7.61 34.90 6.63
CA LYS A 367 -8.72 34.82 5.67
C LYS A 367 -8.27 34.96 4.23
N SER A 368 -7.15 35.65 4.03
CA SER A 368 -6.54 35.86 2.71
C SER A 368 -5.02 35.77 2.80
N PHE A 369 -4.38 35.54 1.66
CA PHE A 369 -2.91 35.50 1.59
C PHE A 369 -2.27 36.86 1.92
N ASP A 370 -2.96 37.98 1.64
CA ASP A 370 -2.45 39.32 1.91
C ASP A 370 -2.26 39.60 3.40
N GLU A 371 -3.08 38.97 4.25
CA GLU A 371 -2.97 39.06 5.71
C GLU A 371 -1.78 38.25 6.29
N VAL A 372 -1.19 37.35 5.50
CA VAL A 372 -0.11 36.47 5.95
C VAL A 372 1.20 37.25 6.07
N PRO A 373 1.83 37.32 7.26
CA PRO A 373 3.11 38.00 7.45
C PRO A 373 4.24 37.35 6.66
N ASP A 374 5.23 38.14 6.24
CA ASP A 374 6.30 37.69 5.33
C ASP A 374 7.07 36.46 5.81
N ASN A 375 7.27 36.30 7.12
CA ASN A 375 7.95 35.15 7.70
C ASN A 375 7.18 33.82 7.53
N TYR A 376 5.87 33.86 7.27
CA TYR A 376 5.03 32.69 7.05
C TYR A 376 4.65 32.45 5.59
N ARG A 377 4.94 33.39 4.67
CA ARG A 377 4.59 33.29 3.23
C ARG A 377 5.30 32.16 2.48
N THR A 378 6.33 31.55 3.07
CA THR A 378 7.00 30.36 2.54
C THR A 378 6.24 29.07 2.86
N VAL A 379 5.44 29.07 3.91
CA VAL A 379 4.73 27.91 4.46
C VAL A 379 3.24 27.97 4.14
N ILE A 380 2.62 29.14 4.26
CA ILE A 380 1.25 29.40 3.81
C ILE A 380 1.34 30.04 2.42
N ARG A 381 0.69 29.42 1.43
CA ARG A 381 0.73 29.82 0.01
C ARG A 381 -0.66 30.25 -0.48
N PRO A 382 -0.75 31.03 -1.57
CA PRO A 382 -2.04 31.52 -2.08
C PRO A 382 -3.08 30.42 -2.35
N LEU A 383 -2.68 29.31 -2.97
CA LEU A 383 -3.59 28.21 -3.32
C LEU A 383 -3.92 27.28 -2.14
N MET A 384 -3.48 27.61 -0.92
CA MET A 384 -3.92 26.93 0.31
C MET A 384 -5.22 27.52 0.86
N PHE A 385 -5.66 28.67 0.36
CA PHE A 385 -6.94 29.28 0.73
C PHE A 385 -8.08 28.67 -0.09
N PRO A 386 -9.33 28.73 0.40
CA PRO A 386 -10.48 28.25 -0.35
C PRO A 386 -10.68 29.00 -1.67
N PRO A 387 -11.32 28.38 -2.67
CA PRO A 387 -11.69 29.07 -3.90
C PRO A 387 -12.60 30.27 -3.60
N ALA A 388 -12.59 31.26 -4.48
CA ALA A 388 -13.54 32.35 -4.43
C ALA A 388 -14.99 31.80 -4.49
N PRO A 389 -15.96 32.38 -3.76
CA PRO A 389 -17.34 31.86 -3.72
C PRO A 389 -17.98 31.67 -5.09
N GLU A 390 -17.64 32.53 -6.07
CA GLU A 390 -18.14 32.50 -7.44
C GLU A 390 -17.58 31.31 -8.24
N GLU A 391 -16.40 30.83 -7.87
CA GLU A 391 -15.70 29.73 -8.54
C GLU A 391 -15.81 28.40 -7.78
N ALA A 392 -16.24 28.43 -6.51
CA ALA A 392 -16.28 27.25 -5.65
C ALA A 392 -17.04 26.06 -6.26
N ALA A 393 -18.16 26.33 -6.95
CA ALA A 393 -18.97 25.31 -7.62
C ALA A 393 -18.22 24.60 -8.77
N LYS A 394 -17.22 25.25 -9.39
CA LYS A 394 -16.41 24.66 -10.47
C LYS A 394 -15.59 23.46 -9.98
N PHE A 395 -15.16 23.50 -8.72
CA PHE A 395 -14.23 22.52 -8.17
C PHE A 395 -14.92 21.26 -7.64
N ASN A 396 -16.24 21.28 -7.43
CA ASN A 396 -17.02 20.14 -6.92
C ASN A 396 -16.45 19.52 -5.63
N LEU A 397 -15.91 20.35 -4.73
CA LEU A 397 -15.29 19.89 -3.47
C LEU A 397 -16.30 19.15 -2.57
N ASP A 398 -17.59 19.46 -2.69
CA ASP A 398 -18.69 18.80 -1.98
C ASP A 398 -18.80 17.29 -2.29
N ARG A 399 -18.30 16.83 -3.44
CA ARG A 399 -18.26 15.40 -3.82
C ARG A 399 -17.17 14.60 -3.09
N CYS A 400 -16.30 15.26 -2.33
CA CYS A 400 -15.34 14.56 -1.50
C CYS A 400 -16.03 13.84 -0.33
N ILE A 401 -15.43 12.74 0.13
CA ILE A 401 -15.95 11.93 1.23
C ILE A 401 -15.09 12.21 2.47
N ARG A 402 -15.71 12.82 3.49
CA ARG A 402 -15.12 13.05 4.81
C ARG A 402 -15.69 12.10 5.85
N VAL A 403 -14.88 11.19 6.35
CA VAL A 403 -15.29 10.28 7.42
C VAL A 403 -14.80 10.83 8.75
N LEU A 404 -15.73 11.09 9.66
CA LEU A 404 -15.45 11.57 11.01
C LEU A 404 -15.64 10.46 12.04
N PRO A 405 -14.81 10.39 13.09
CA PRO A 405 -14.81 9.25 14.01
C PRO A 405 -16.14 8.90 14.67
N HIS A 406 -16.96 9.90 14.99
CA HIS A 406 -18.24 9.70 15.68
C HIS A 406 -19.36 9.14 14.81
N GLN A 407 -19.27 9.29 13.49
CA GLN A 407 -20.36 8.90 12.59
C GLN A 407 -20.63 7.39 12.64
N GLN A 408 -19.56 6.60 12.76
CA GLN A 408 -19.62 5.13 12.74
C GLN A 408 -18.50 4.47 13.54
N ASN A 409 -17.95 5.18 14.53
CA ASN A 409 -16.93 4.68 15.45
C ASN A 409 -15.59 4.27 14.79
N THR A 410 -15.22 4.87 13.65
CA THR A 410 -13.99 4.58 12.89
C THR A 410 -12.87 5.60 13.16
N GLY A 411 -11.74 5.48 12.47
CA GLY A 411 -10.79 6.60 12.34
C GLY A 411 -11.38 7.77 11.54
N GLY A 412 -10.64 8.88 11.53
CA GLY A 412 -10.88 10.01 10.62
C GLY A 412 -10.17 9.79 9.28
N PHE A 413 -10.84 10.11 8.18
CA PHE A 413 -10.31 9.83 6.84
C PHE A 413 -10.92 10.75 5.78
N PHE A 414 -10.16 11.04 4.73
CA PHE A 414 -10.58 11.86 3.60
C PHE A 414 -10.30 11.16 2.28
N ILE A 415 -11.26 11.21 1.35
CA ILE A 415 -11.17 10.58 0.04
C ILE A 415 -11.75 11.53 -1.02
N ALA A 416 -11.08 11.64 -2.16
CA ALA A 416 -11.62 12.22 -3.38
C ALA A 416 -11.31 11.32 -4.58
N LEU A 417 -12.33 11.07 -5.41
CA LEU A 417 -12.17 10.37 -6.68
C LEU A 417 -12.08 11.42 -7.79
N LEU A 418 -10.98 11.39 -8.53
CA LEU A 418 -10.67 12.28 -9.63
C LEU A 418 -10.72 11.51 -10.95
N GLU A 419 -11.21 12.13 -12.01
CA GLU A 419 -11.19 11.58 -13.37
C GLU A 419 -10.51 12.56 -14.32
N LYS A 420 -9.54 12.08 -15.11
CA LYS A 420 -8.84 12.89 -16.11
C LYS A 420 -9.63 12.87 -17.42
N LYS A 421 -10.24 13.99 -17.79
CA LYS A 421 -11.14 14.08 -18.97
C LYS A 421 -10.41 14.39 -20.27
N LYS A 422 -9.29 15.11 -20.21
CA LYS A 422 -8.46 15.47 -21.37
C LYS A 422 -6.99 15.51 -20.97
N LYS A 423 -6.10 15.65 -21.96
CA LYS A 423 -4.67 15.87 -21.71
C LYS A 423 -4.49 17.11 -20.83
N LEU A 424 -3.50 17.07 -19.95
CA LEU A 424 -3.15 18.22 -19.12
C LEU A 424 -2.64 19.37 -19.99
N PRO A 425 -2.80 20.64 -19.58
CA PRO A 425 -2.21 21.77 -20.30
C PRO A 425 -0.70 21.57 -20.58
N SER A 426 0.04 21.03 -19.60
CA SER A 426 1.47 20.73 -19.74
C SER A 426 1.79 19.59 -20.72
N GLU A 427 0.82 18.74 -21.06
CA GLU A 427 0.98 17.62 -22.01
C GLU A 427 0.63 18.01 -23.45
N VAL A 428 -0.13 19.10 -23.66
CA VAL A 428 -0.53 19.55 -25.01
C VAL A 428 0.64 20.24 -25.73
N ASP A 429 1.50 20.92 -24.99
CA ASP A 429 2.65 21.66 -25.52
C ASP A 429 3.89 20.78 -25.79
N GLN A 430 3.82 19.47 -25.48
CA GLN A 430 4.90 18.51 -25.74
C GLN A 430 4.35 17.32 -26.54
N PRO A 431 4.82 17.07 -27.79
CA PRO A 431 4.36 15.91 -28.55
C PRO A 431 4.75 14.60 -27.82
N ASP A 432 3.89 13.58 -27.88
CA ASP A 432 4.05 12.30 -27.17
C ASP A 432 5.37 11.56 -27.50
N THR A 433 6.04 11.94 -28.61
CA THR A 433 7.36 11.43 -29.01
C THR A 433 8.53 12.07 -28.26
N ALA A 434 8.36 13.27 -27.69
CA ALA A 434 9.43 13.97 -26.97
C ALA A 434 9.74 13.34 -25.59
N ALA A 435 8.85 12.53 -25.02
CA ALA A 435 9.13 11.81 -23.78
C ALA A 435 10.07 10.59 -23.98
N ALA A 436 10.21 10.10 -25.21
CA ALA A 436 11.16 9.04 -25.57
C ALA A 436 12.56 9.61 -25.90
N GLU A 437 12.63 10.83 -26.45
CA GLU A 437 13.89 11.46 -26.90
C GLU A 437 14.40 12.58 -25.96
N GLY A 438 13.57 13.07 -25.03
CA GLY A 438 13.79 14.29 -24.25
C GLY A 438 14.85 14.22 -23.15
N GLU A 439 15.49 13.06 -22.95
CA GLU A 439 16.67 12.95 -22.08
C GLU A 439 17.99 12.77 -22.86
N GLU A 440 17.97 12.67 -24.20
CA GLU A 440 19.20 12.49 -25.01
C GLU A 440 19.77 13.77 -25.66
N LYS A 441 19.06 14.91 -25.66
CA LYS A 441 19.53 16.16 -26.31
C LYS A 441 20.07 17.24 -25.35
N LEU A 442 20.91 16.84 -24.40
CA LEU A 442 21.82 17.72 -23.66
C LEU A 442 23.23 17.10 -23.59
N ALA A 443 23.73 16.64 -24.74
CA ALA A 443 25.08 16.11 -24.87
C ALA A 443 25.77 16.75 -26.08
N GLU A 444 26.13 18.03 -25.99
CA GLU A 444 27.26 18.53 -26.77
C GLU A 444 28.01 19.65 -26.02
N ALA A 445 29.29 19.34 -25.79
CA ALA A 445 30.40 20.17 -25.29
C ALA A 445 30.34 20.74 -23.85
N GLU A 446 30.57 19.89 -22.84
CA GLU A 446 31.18 20.31 -21.56
C GLU A 446 32.56 19.64 -21.35
N PRO A 447 33.53 20.32 -20.70
CA PRO A 447 34.86 19.77 -20.42
C PRO A 447 34.79 18.54 -19.49
N PRO A 448 35.84 17.71 -19.39
CA PRO A 448 35.74 16.39 -18.76
C PRO A 448 35.35 16.47 -17.29
N GLN A 449 34.05 16.33 -17.01
CA GLN A 449 33.55 16.28 -15.65
C GLN A 449 33.88 14.92 -15.04
N LYS A 450 34.61 14.96 -13.91
CA LYS A 450 34.88 13.80 -13.06
C LYS A 450 33.56 13.08 -12.76
N LYS A 451 33.50 11.79 -13.10
CA LYS A 451 32.39 10.86 -12.80
C LYS A 451 31.78 11.15 -11.42
N GLN A 452 30.69 11.93 -11.38
CA GLN A 452 29.88 12.03 -10.18
C GLN A 452 29.19 10.68 -10.01
N LYS A 453 29.65 9.90 -9.03
CA LYS A 453 28.97 8.70 -8.58
C LYS A 453 27.56 9.12 -8.12
N ARG A 454 26.54 8.91 -8.96
CA ARG A 454 25.14 8.93 -8.52
C ARG A 454 25.04 7.92 -7.38
N TYR A 455 24.93 8.42 -6.16
CA TYR A 455 24.85 7.63 -4.94
C TYR A 455 23.45 7.01 -4.87
N HIS A 456 23.20 5.93 -5.62
CA HIS A 456 22.16 4.97 -5.25
C HIS A 456 22.63 4.26 -3.98
N ARG A 457 22.43 4.91 -2.84
CA ARG A 457 22.78 4.40 -1.52
C ARG A 457 21.73 3.38 -1.09
N GLY A 458 21.75 2.21 -1.71
CA GLY A 458 20.87 1.09 -1.42
C GLY A 458 21.53 -0.25 -1.77
N PHE A 459 21.00 -1.34 -1.23
CA PHE A 459 21.42 -2.69 -1.63
C PHE A 459 21.21 -2.85 -3.15
N LYS A 460 22.23 -3.37 -3.84
CA LYS A 460 22.10 -3.74 -5.25
C LYS A 460 21.22 -4.99 -5.30
N GLU A 461 20.01 -4.83 -5.81
CA GLU A 461 19.10 -5.95 -6.02
C GLU A 461 19.68 -6.90 -7.06
N ASP A 462 19.41 -8.18 -6.88
CA ASP A 462 19.72 -9.17 -7.90
C ASP A 462 18.97 -8.84 -9.22
N PRO A 463 19.53 -9.16 -10.38
CA PRO A 463 18.88 -8.85 -11.66
C PRO A 463 17.64 -9.73 -11.87
N PHE A 464 16.61 -9.18 -12.51
CA PHE A 464 15.50 -9.96 -13.04
C PHE A 464 15.90 -10.49 -14.42
N VAL A 465 16.17 -11.80 -14.52
CA VAL A 465 16.61 -12.45 -15.76
C VAL A 465 15.47 -13.30 -16.29
N PHE A 466 14.78 -12.81 -17.31
CA PHE A 466 13.70 -13.53 -17.97
C PHE A 466 14.22 -14.66 -18.85
N PHE A 467 13.37 -15.65 -19.05
CA PHE A 467 13.66 -16.75 -19.95
C PHE A 467 13.50 -16.30 -21.41
N ASP A 468 14.29 -16.87 -22.31
CA ASP A 468 14.21 -16.65 -23.75
C ASP A 468 13.41 -17.74 -24.49
N GLY A 469 12.98 -18.79 -23.76
CA GLY A 469 12.20 -19.90 -24.26
C GLY A 469 13.03 -21.06 -24.79
N LYS A 470 14.37 -20.95 -24.76
CA LYS A 470 15.31 -21.99 -25.23
C LYS A 470 15.98 -22.74 -24.09
N GLU A 471 15.58 -22.48 -22.85
CA GLU A 471 16.19 -23.12 -21.69
C GLU A 471 15.87 -24.61 -21.61
N GLU A 472 16.89 -25.46 -21.69
CA GLU A 472 16.76 -26.92 -21.51
C GLU A 472 16.08 -27.30 -20.19
N ILE A 473 16.31 -26.51 -19.13
CA ILE A 473 15.67 -26.73 -17.83
C ILE A 473 14.14 -26.62 -17.90
N PHE A 474 13.60 -25.81 -18.81
CA PHE A 474 12.16 -25.66 -18.97
C PHE A 474 11.55 -26.91 -19.59
N GLU A 475 12.20 -27.54 -20.56
CA GLU A 475 11.72 -28.79 -21.17
C GLU A 475 11.58 -29.92 -20.14
N SER A 476 12.52 -30.03 -19.20
CA SER A 476 12.42 -30.98 -18.08
C SER A 476 11.18 -30.70 -17.21
N ILE A 477 10.91 -29.44 -16.89
CA ILE A 477 9.76 -29.00 -16.08
C ILE A 477 8.46 -29.24 -16.85
N LYS A 478 8.38 -28.83 -18.12
CA LYS A 478 7.22 -28.98 -19.01
C LYS A 478 6.80 -30.43 -19.10
N ASN A 479 7.74 -31.33 -19.38
CA ASN A 479 7.48 -32.76 -19.50
C ASN A 479 7.06 -33.39 -18.17
N PHE A 480 7.76 -33.08 -17.06
CA PHE A 480 7.45 -33.67 -15.76
C PHE A 480 6.10 -33.22 -15.20
N TYR A 481 5.76 -31.94 -15.33
CA TYR A 481 4.47 -31.40 -14.88
C TYR A 481 3.35 -31.49 -15.92
N GLN A 482 3.66 -31.99 -17.12
CA GLN A 482 2.73 -32.05 -18.25
C GLN A 482 2.09 -30.69 -18.49
N LEU A 483 2.89 -29.62 -18.51
CA LEU A 483 2.38 -28.27 -18.71
C LEU A 483 1.76 -28.16 -20.10
N ASN A 484 0.55 -27.61 -20.20
CA ASN A 484 -0.11 -27.41 -21.48
C ASN A 484 0.62 -26.34 -22.33
N ASP A 485 0.36 -26.32 -23.64
CA ASP A 485 1.05 -25.43 -24.57
C ASP A 485 0.67 -23.95 -24.44
N THR A 486 -0.35 -23.63 -23.65
CA THR A 486 -0.69 -22.23 -23.34
C THR A 486 0.27 -21.61 -22.32
N PHE A 487 1.09 -22.41 -21.64
CA PHE A 487 2.12 -21.92 -20.74
C PHE A 487 3.31 -21.35 -21.53
N ASN A 488 3.49 -20.03 -21.50
CA ASN A 488 4.61 -19.38 -22.16
C ASN A 488 5.86 -19.33 -21.25
N PRO A 489 6.97 -20.00 -21.59
CA PRO A 489 8.19 -20.02 -20.76
C PRO A 489 8.82 -18.63 -20.57
N VAL A 490 8.62 -17.67 -21.48
CA VAL A 490 9.23 -16.34 -21.35
C VAL A 490 8.70 -15.55 -20.14
N ASN A 491 7.56 -15.98 -19.58
CA ASN A 491 6.98 -15.45 -18.35
C ASN A 491 7.68 -15.98 -17.08
N LEU A 492 8.65 -16.88 -17.24
CA LEU A 492 9.53 -17.32 -16.17
C LEU A 492 10.75 -16.42 -16.05
N LEU A 493 11.21 -16.21 -14.82
CA LEU A 493 12.41 -15.44 -14.53
C LEU A 493 13.22 -16.02 -13.37
N THR A 494 14.51 -15.73 -13.34
CA THR A 494 15.42 -16.01 -12.22
C THR A 494 16.01 -14.72 -11.65
N ARG A 495 16.50 -14.82 -10.42
CA ARG A 495 17.23 -13.74 -9.71
C ARG A 495 18.75 -13.92 -9.78
N CYS A 496 19.24 -14.69 -10.75
CA CYS A 496 20.68 -14.92 -10.93
C CYS A 496 20.99 -15.02 -12.43
N ARG A 497 22.06 -14.34 -12.86
CA ARG A 497 22.60 -14.45 -14.22
C ARG A 497 23.40 -15.73 -14.40
N GLU A 498 24.23 -16.06 -13.42
CA GLU A 498 25.17 -17.18 -13.47
C GLU A 498 24.93 -18.15 -12.30
N GLY A 499 25.32 -19.40 -12.51
CA GLY A 499 25.20 -20.47 -11.51
C GLY A 499 23.86 -21.20 -11.53
N LYS A 500 23.66 -22.07 -10.54
CA LYS A 500 22.46 -22.91 -10.44
C LYS A 500 21.24 -22.05 -10.10
N LYS A 501 20.26 -22.06 -11.01
CA LYS A 501 18.93 -21.45 -10.82
C LYS A 501 18.19 -22.11 -9.65
N LYS A 502 18.28 -21.52 -8.45
CA LYS A 502 17.65 -22.08 -7.23
C LYS A 502 16.15 -21.92 -7.21
N ASN A 503 15.65 -20.76 -7.62
CA ASN A 503 14.24 -20.42 -7.64
C ASN A 503 13.90 -19.85 -9.02
N ILE A 504 12.77 -20.28 -9.56
CA ILE A 504 12.18 -19.74 -10.79
C ILE A 504 10.84 -19.11 -10.40
N TYR A 505 10.65 -17.87 -10.84
CA TYR A 505 9.48 -17.06 -10.58
C TYR A 505 8.65 -16.96 -11.85
N PHE A 506 7.35 -16.83 -11.69
CA PHE A 506 6.40 -16.64 -12.77
C PHE A 506 5.77 -15.25 -12.65
N SER A 507 5.72 -14.51 -13.75
CA SER A 507 5.15 -13.15 -13.80
C SER A 507 4.20 -13.00 -14.98
N ALA A 508 3.23 -12.10 -14.86
CA ALA A 508 2.41 -11.70 -16.00
C ALA A 508 3.27 -11.09 -17.13
N GLU A 509 2.89 -11.36 -18.37
CA GLU A 509 3.63 -10.95 -19.58
C GLU A 509 3.83 -9.43 -19.66
N ILE A 510 2.80 -8.64 -19.32
CA ILE A 510 2.88 -7.18 -19.32
C ILE A 510 4.00 -6.65 -18.39
N LEU A 511 4.20 -7.29 -17.25
CA LEU A 511 5.23 -6.88 -16.29
C LEU A 511 6.64 -7.23 -16.77
N ARG A 512 6.80 -8.31 -17.54
CA ARG A 512 8.08 -8.62 -18.20
C ARG A 512 8.52 -7.46 -19.08
N ASN A 513 7.66 -7.02 -19.98
CA ASN A 513 7.98 -5.96 -20.93
C ASN A 513 8.31 -4.66 -20.20
N ILE A 514 7.55 -4.31 -19.16
CA ILE A 514 7.81 -3.12 -18.33
C ILE A 514 9.15 -3.22 -17.62
N VAL A 515 9.47 -4.35 -16.99
CA VAL A 515 10.72 -4.48 -16.23
C VAL A 515 11.93 -4.46 -17.15
N SER A 516 11.89 -5.20 -18.25
CA SER A 516 12.98 -5.26 -19.23
C SER A 516 13.29 -3.91 -19.88
N THR A 517 12.28 -3.07 -20.11
CA THR A 517 12.47 -1.76 -20.76
C THR A 517 12.81 -0.64 -19.77
N ASN A 518 12.62 -0.84 -18.46
CA ASN A 518 12.76 0.21 -17.45
C ASN A 518 13.75 -0.10 -16.31
N GLU A 519 14.51 -1.19 -16.38
CA GLU A 519 15.45 -1.60 -15.31
C GLU A 519 16.46 -0.51 -14.89
N ASN A 520 16.79 0.41 -15.81
CA ASN A 520 17.71 1.53 -15.56
C ASN A 520 17.02 2.80 -15.05
N LYS A 521 15.69 2.89 -15.14
CA LYS A 521 14.89 4.07 -14.75
C LYS A 521 14.33 3.96 -13.34
N ILE A 522 14.01 2.75 -12.88
CA ILE A 522 13.35 2.53 -11.60
C ILE A 522 13.88 1.29 -10.88
N LYS A 523 13.96 1.36 -9.55
CA LYS A 523 14.39 0.23 -8.72
C LYS A 523 13.21 -0.72 -8.47
N PHE A 524 13.20 -1.84 -9.18
CA PHE A 524 12.31 -2.97 -8.91
C PHE A 524 12.82 -3.80 -7.71
N ILE A 525 11.96 -4.04 -6.73
CA ILE A 525 12.26 -4.80 -5.50
C ILE A 525 11.76 -6.24 -5.61
N ASN A 526 10.53 -6.42 -6.12
CA ASN A 526 9.92 -7.74 -6.26
C ASN A 526 9.07 -7.80 -7.51
N LEU A 527 9.12 -8.95 -8.17
CA LEU A 527 8.32 -9.26 -9.35
C LEU A 527 7.99 -10.75 -9.38
N GLY A 528 6.74 -11.05 -9.72
CA GLY A 528 6.27 -12.41 -9.91
C GLY A 528 6.17 -13.22 -8.63
N VAL A 529 5.78 -14.48 -8.79
CA VAL A 529 5.56 -15.45 -7.72
C VAL A 529 6.51 -16.61 -7.85
N LYS A 530 7.10 -17.04 -6.73
CA LYS A 530 8.01 -18.18 -6.73
C LYS A 530 7.22 -19.44 -7.08
N THR A 531 7.52 -20.03 -8.24
CA THR A 531 6.73 -21.13 -8.81
C THR A 531 7.48 -22.44 -8.77
N PHE A 532 8.76 -22.44 -9.14
CA PHE A 532 9.58 -23.64 -9.09
C PHE A 532 10.79 -23.43 -8.17
N ALA A 533 11.06 -24.40 -7.33
CA ALA A 533 12.22 -24.42 -6.43
C ALA A 533 13.07 -25.63 -6.75
N ARG A 534 14.38 -25.42 -6.90
CA ARG A 534 15.32 -26.49 -7.21
C ARG A 534 15.41 -27.49 -6.06
N CYS A 535 15.46 -28.77 -6.40
CA CYS A 535 15.62 -29.91 -5.51
C CYS A 535 16.79 -30.77 -6.00
N ASP A 536 17.96 -30.66 -5.35
CA ASP A 536 19.16 -31.43 -5.71
C ASP A 536 19.16 -32.86 -5.09
N ASN A 537 17.99 -33.46 -4.86
CA ASN A 537 17.89 -34.81 -4.30
C ASN A 537 18.17 -35.87 -5.39
N ARG A 538 19.01 -36.86 -5.08
CA ARG A 538 19.47 -37.89 -6.04
C ARG A 538 18.37 -38.73 -6.68
N ASN A 539 17.19 -38.82 -6.05
CA ASN A 539 16.07 -39.65 -6.50
C ASN A 539 14.98 -38.85 -7.22
N MET A 540 15.22 -37.57 -7.55
CA MET A 540 14.24 -36.74 -8.25
C MET A 540 14.37 -36.90 -9.77
N VAL A 541 13.25 -37.15 -10.45
CA VAL A 541 13.18 -37.19 -11.92
C VAL A 541 13.23 -35.79 -12.52
N CYS A 542 12.75 -34.78 -11.79
CA CYS A 542 12.84 -33.37 -12.16
C CYS A 542 13.59 -32.62 -11.05
N ASP A 543 14.57 -31.82 -11.47
CA ASP A 543 15.38 -30.97 -10.58
C ASP A 543 14.58 -29.86 -9.88
N PHE A 544 13.28 -29.71 -10.17
CA PHE A 544 12.44 -28.64 -9.65
C PHE A 544 11.13 -29.17 -9.08
N ARG A 545 10.77 -28.69 -7.89
CA ARG A 545 9.45 -28.87 -7.28
C ARG A 545 8.61 -27.60 -7.40
N LEU A 546 7.29 -27.76 -7.42
CA LEU A 546 6.35 -26.65 -7.24
C LEU A 546 6.53 -26.02 -5.86
N ALA A 547 6.56 -24.70 -5.83
CA ALA A 547 6.51 -23.90 -4.62
C ALA A 547 5.05 -23.51 -4.34
N GLN A 548 4.67 -23.53 -3.06
CA GLN A 548 3.31 -23.20 -2.61
C GLN A 548 2.85 -21.82 -3.10
N GLU A 549 3.76 -20.84 -3.15
CA GLU A 549 3.49 -19.46 -3.53
C GLU A 549 2.99 -19.33 -4.98
N GLY A 550 3.52 -20.12 -5.92
CA GLY A 550 3.15 -20.03 -7.34
C GLY A 550 2.10 -21.04 -7.78
N LEU A 551 1.70 -21.97 -6.89
CA LEU A 551 0.81 -23.08 -7.23
C LEU A 551 -0.49 -22.60 -7.87
N GLU A 552 -1.17 -21.64 -7.26
CA GLU A 552 -2.43 -21.07 -7.78
C GLU A 552 -2.23 -20.43 -9.17
N SER A 553 -1.14 -19.67 -9.35
CA SER A 553 -0.84 -18.98 -10.60
C SER A 553 -0.52 -19.93 -11.76
N VAL A 554 0.01 -21.13 -11.48
CA VAL A 554 0.30 -22.13 -12.52
C VAL A 554 -0.64 -23.31 -12.54
N ASN A 555 -1.61 -23.36 -11.62
CA ASN A 555 -2.49 -24.51 -11.45
C ASN A 555 -3.21 -24.83 -12.75
N GLY A 556 -3.77 -23.83 -13.45
CA GLY A 556 -4.48 -24.03 -14.72
C GLY A 556 -3.65 -24.68 -15.84
N PHE A 557 -2.32 -24.61 -15.75
CA PHE A 557 -1.42 -25.13 -16.78
C PHE A 557 -0.98 -26.58 -16.55
N ILE A 558 -1.10 -27.09 -15.32
CA ILE A 558 -0.62 -28.44 -14.96
C ILE A 558 -1.54 -29.53 -15.52
N GLY A 559 -0.95 -30.51 -16.20
CA GLY A 559 -1.66 -31.62 -16.83
C GLY A 559 -2.35 -32.55 -15.85
N ALA A 560 -3.42 -33.22 -16.31
CA ALA A 560 -4.26 -34.06 -15.46
C ALA A 560 -3.51 -35.24 -14.82
N GLY A 561 -2.50 -35.80 -15.50
CA GLY A 561 -1.70 -36.92 -14.97
C GLY A 561 -0.80 -36.55 -13.79
N ARG A 562 -0.68 -35.26 -13.48
CA ARG A 562 0.10 -34.74 -12.34
C ARG A 562 -0.78 -34.23 -11.21
N ARG A 563 -2.08 -34.53 -11.25
CA ARG A 563 -3.06 -34.16 -10.24
C ARG A 563 -3.54 -35.39 -9.49
N ALA A 564 -3.45 -35.36 -8.16
CA ALA A 564 -4.07 -36.36 -7.30
C ALA A 564 -5.39 -35.80 -6.73
N ARG A 565 -6.48 -36.55 -6.87
CA ARG A 565 -7.72 -36.28 -6.13
C ARG A 565 -7.65 -37.04 -4.82
N ILE A 566 -7.70 -36.31 -3.71
CA ILE A 566 -7.61 -36.86 -2.36
C ILE A 566 -9.00 -36.70 -1.72
N VAL A 567 -9.51 -37.76 -1.10
CA VAL A 567 -10.75 -37.70 -0.32
C VAL A 567 -10.51 -37.00 1.02
N LYS A 568 -11.57 -36.48 1.63
CA LYS A 568 -11.46 -35.69 2.87
C LYS A 568 -10.74 -36.47 3.98
N GLU A 569 -11.05 -37.74 4.13
CA GLU A 569 -10.50 -38.62 5.17
C GLU A 569 -8.98 -38.79 5.01
N ASP A 570 -8.50 -38.99 3.78
CA ASP A 570 -7.08 -39.15 3.49
C ASP A 570 -6.33 -37.82 3.61
N LEU A 571 -6.97 -36.71 3.26
CA LEU A 571 -6.40 -35.38 3.49
C LEU A 571 -6.25 -35.11 5.00
N ILE A 572 -7.26 -35.46 5.81
CA ILE A 572 -7.17 -35.36 7.28
C ILE A 572 -6.01 -36.22 7.79
N LYS A 573 -5.91 -37.49 7.36
CA LYS A 573 -4.79 -38.36 7.75
C LYS A 573 -3.44 -37.75 7.38
N LEU A 574 -3.30 -37.21 6.17
CA LEU A 574 -2.07 -36.56 5.71
C LEU A 574 -1.71 -35.33 6.55
N LEU A 575 -2.69 -34.51 6.91
CA LEU A 575 -2.48 -33.30 7.72
C LEU A 575 -2.29 -33.57 9.21
N SER A 576 -2.82 -34.69 9.71
CA SER A 576 -2.67 -35.13 11.11
C SER A 576 -1.42 -35.97 11.35
N ASN A 577 -0.73 -36.38 10.28
CA ASN A 577 0.56 -37.07 10.41
C ASN A 577 1.64 -36.03 10.70
N ASN A 578 2.16 -36.05 11.92
CA ASN A 578 3.22 -35.14 12.39
C ASN A 578 4.64 -35.70 12.15
N ASP A 579 4.76 -36.78 11.38
CA ASP A 579 6.05 -37.40 11.03
C ASP A 579 6.84 -36.61 9.98
#